data_AF-A0A529K8L2-F1
#
_entry.id   AF-A0A529K8L2-F1
#
_cell.length_a   1.000
_cell.length_b   1.000
_cell.length_c   1.000
_cell.angle_alpha   90.00
_cell.angle_beta   90.00
_cell.angle_gamma   90.00
#
_symmetry.space_group_name_H-M   'P 1'
#
loop_
_entity.id
_entity.type
_entity.pdbx_description
1 polymer ?
#
loop_
_entity_poly.entity_id
_entity_poly.type
_entity_poly.pdbx_seq_one_letter_code
_entity_poly.pdbx_strand_id
1 'polypeptide(L)' 'MNDIRFDIGSLHAAYASGMSVRAVIETVFQRISEADDPGIFIHLASKAELLAEAEALGGFDPVTKPLWGVPFAVKDNID' A
#
# COMPACT_ATOMS: atom_id res chain seq x y z
N MET A 1 16.62 5.47 -0.64
CA MET A 1 15.46 4.57 -0.81
C MET A 1 15.04 4.12 0.58
N ASN A 2 13.77 4.32 0.96
CA ASN A 2 13.25 3.68 2.17
C ASN A 2 13.23 2.16 1.88
N ASP A 3 14.14 1.42 2.51
CA ASP A 3 14.22 -0.04 2.42
C ASP A 3 13.13 -0.68 3.30
N ILE A 4 11.88 -0.27 3.07
CA ILE A 4 10.73 -0.84 3.77
C ILE A 4 10.32 -2.12 3.04
N ARG A 5 10.27 -3.22 3.78
CA ARG A 5 9.74 -4.48 3.28
C ARG A 5 8.21 -4.44 3.31
N PHE A 6 7.58 -4.88 2.23
CA PHE A 6 6.13 -4.95 2.10
C PHE A 6 5.59 -6.32 2.53
N ASP A 7 6.09 -6.82 3.65
CA ASP A 7 5.44 -7.88 4.41
C ASP A 7 4.64 -7.26 5.57
N ILE A 8 3.61 -7.96 6.04
CA ILE A 8 2.67 -7.45 7.05
C ILE A 8 3.40 -7.03 8.34
N GLY A 9 4.38 -7.83 8.79
CA GLY A 9 5.12 -7.56 10.03
C GLY A 9 5.94 -6.28 9.95
N SER A 10 6.69 -6.12 8.86
CA SER A 10 7.49 -4.91 8.62
C SER A 10 6.63 -3.66 8.48
N LEU A 11 5.50 -3.75 7.76
CA LEU A 11 4.56 -2.63 7.60
C LEU A 11 3.91 -2.23 8.93
N HIS A 12 3.43 -3.20 9.72
CA HIS A 12 2.86 -2.91 11.03
C HIS A 12 3.88 -2.27 11.98
N ALA A 13 5.14 -2.73 11.97
CA ALA A 13 6.20 -2.10 12.75
C ALA A 13 6.48 -0.66 12.28
N ALA A 14 6.43 -0.41 10.97
CA ALA A 14 6.58 0.95 10.42
C ALA A 14 5.41 1.86 10.83
N TYR A 15 4.17 1.38 10.73
CA TYR A 15 3.00 2.15 11.17
C TYR A 15 2.99 2.42 12.68
N ALA A 16 3.37 1.43 13.50
CA ALA A 16 3.54 1.60 14.93
C ALA A 16 4.63 2.62 15.29
N SER A 17 5.64 2.80 14.43
CA SER A 17 6.70 3.81 14.61
C SER A 17 6.38 5.17 13.98
N GLY A 18 5.15 5.36 13.48
CA GLY A 18 4.65 6.64 12.99
C GLY A 18 4.79 6.86 11.48
N MET A 19 5.17 5.84 10.70
CA MET A 19 5.08 5.93 9.25
C MET A 19 3.62 6.12 8.83
N SER A 20 3.38 6.99 7.84
CA SER A 20 2.04 7.17 7.28
C SER A 20 1.76 6.16 6.17
N VAL A 21 0.52 5.71 6.06
CA VAL A 21 0.04 4.90 4.91
C VAL A 21 0.23 5.63 3.58
N ARG A 22 0.14 6.98 3.59
CA ARG A 22 0.49 7.83 2.45
C ARG A 22 1.91 7.59 1.94
N ALA A 23 2.90 7.53 2.84
CA ALA A 23 4.29 7.29 2.45
C ALA A 23 4.48 5.89 1.85
N VAL A 24 3.71 4.90 2.32
CA VAL A 24 3.70 3.54 1.75
C VAL A 24 3.10 3.56 0.35
N ILE A 25 1.96 4.22 0.13
CA ILE A 25 1.35 4.40 -1.20
C ILE A 25 2.32 5.10 -2.15
N GLU A 26 2.98 6.18 -1.71
CA GLU A 26 4.00 6.87 -2.51
C GLU A 26 5.14 5.94 -2.92
N THR A 27 5.60 5.10 -2.00
CA THR A 27 6.64 4.10 -2.27
C THR A 27 6.16 3.01 -3.24
N VAL A 28 4.89 2.57 -3.15
CA VAL A 28 4.28 1.64 -4.12
C VAL A 28 4.36 2.21 -5.54
N PHE A 29 3.86 3.43 -5.76
CA PHE A 29 3.87 4.06 -7.09
C PHE A 29 5.28 4.30 -7.60
N GLN A 30 6.21 4.68 -6.72
CA GLN A 30 7.63 4.80 -7.08
C GLN A 30 8.18 3.46 -7.59
N ARG A 31 7.98 2.36 -6.85
CA ARG A 31 8.47 1.03 -7.23
C ARG A 31 7.82 0.49 -8.50
N ILE A 32 6.54 0.76 -8.73
CA ILE A 32 5.85 0.41 -9.97
C ILE A 32 6.48 1.17 -11.15
N SER A 33 6.71 2.48 -10.99
CA SER A 33 7.35 3.29 -12.03
C SER A 33 8.79 2.88 -12.31
N GLU A 34 9.55 2.48 -11.28
CA GLU A 34 10.94 2.00 -11.43
C GLU A 34 11.02 0.62 -12.09
N ALA A 35 10.01 -0.24 -11.87
CA ALA A 35 9.94 -1.53 -12.53
C ALA A 35 9.72 -1.40 -14.04
N ASP A 36 9.01 -0.34 -14.48
CA ASP A 36 8.77 0.03 -15.89
C ASP A 36 8.35 -1.14 -16.80
N ASP A 37 7.56 -2.06 -16.25
CA ASP A 37 7.07 -3.24 -16.95
C ASP A 37 5.55 -3.11 -17.21
N PRO A 38 5.14 -2.89 -18.48
CA PRO A 38 3.73 -2.75 -18.83
C PRO A 38 2.93 -4.06 -18.68
N GLY A 39 3.59 -5.20 -18.47
CA GLY A 39 2.95 -6.52 -18.32
C GLY A 39 2.50 -6.87 -16.90
N ILE A 40 2.87 -6.07 -15.88
CA ILE A 40 2.52 -6.37 -14.48
C ILE A 40 1.05 -6.08 -14.17
N PHE A 41 0.52 -4.97 -14.67
CA PHE A 41 -0.82 -4.49 -14.35
C PHE A 41 -1.65 -4.23 -15.61
N ILE A 42 -2.85 -4.81 -15.66
CA ILE A 42 -3.86 -4.49 -16.68
C ILE A 42 -4.52 -3.14 -16.36
N HIS A 43 -4.81 -2.91 -15.08
CA HIS A 43 -5.34 -1.66 -14.55
C HIS A 43 -4.60 -1.29 -13.27
N LEU A 44 -4.35 0.01 -13.10
CA LEU A 44 -3.84 0.59 -11.87
C LEU A 44 -4.84 1.64 -11.39
N ALA A 45 -5.29 1.48 -10.13
CA ALA A 45 -6.11 2.48 -9.47
C ALA A 45 -5.37 3.82 -9.40
N SER A 46 -6.10 4.93 -9.42
CA SER A 46 -5.45 6.23 -9.33
C SER A 46 -4.85 6.42 -7.93
N LYS A 47 -3.69 7.08 -7.88
CA LYS A 47 -3.06 7.43 -6.60
C LYS A 47 -3.98 8.29 -5.73
N ALA A 48 -4.80 9.15 -6.33
CA ALA A 48 -5.71 10.02 -5.60
C ALA A 48 -6.83 9.24 -4.90
N GLU A 49 -7.43 8.26 -5.58
CA GLU A 49 -8.45 7.37 -5.02
C GLU A 49 -7.86 6.55 -3.86
N LEU A 50 -6.69 5.93 -4.06
CA LEU A 50 -6.02 5.16 -3.01
C LEU A 50 -5.68 6.00 -1.78
N LEU A 51 -5.31 7.27 -1.95
CA LEU A 51 -5.08 8.18 -0.84
C LEU A 51 -6.40 8.51 -0.11
N ALA A 52 -7.49 8.71 -0.83
CA ALA A 52 -8.79 8.95 -0.20
C ALA A 52 -9.29 7.73 0.59
N GLU A 53 -9.12 6.52 0.05
CA GLU A 53 -9.41 5.27 0.77
C GLU A 53 -8.53 5.09 2.00
N ALA A 54 -7.24 5.44 1.90
CA ALA A 54 -6.31 5.38 3.02
C ALA A 54 -6.70 6.33 4.16
N GLU A 55 -7.18 7.54 3.86
CA GLU A 55 -7.73 8.45 4.89
C GLU A 55 -8.97 7.84 5.55
N ALA A 56 -9.83 7.16 4.78
CA ALA A 56 -11.03 6.49 5.31
C ALA A 56 -10.71 5.27 6.20
N LEU A 57 -9.49 4.73 6.18
CA LEU A 57 -9.08 3.63 7.08
C LEU A 57 -9.10 4.04 8.56
N GLY A 58 -8.98 5.34 8.85
CA GLY A 58 -8.88 5.86 10.21
C GLY A 58 -7.51 5.59 10.85
N GLY A 59 -7.43 5.59 12.18
CA GLY A 59 -6.17 5.31 12.88
C GLY A 59 -5.67 3.88 12.69
N PHE A 60 -4.37 3.67 12.87
CA PHE A 60 -3.74 2.34 12.87
C PHE A 60 -4.36 1.46 13.97
N ASP A 61 -5.03 0.38 13.56
CA ASP A 61 -5.64 -0.61 14.43
C ASP A 61 -5.39 -2.03 13.90
N PRO A 62 -4.19 -2.60 14.15
CA PRO A 62 -3.84 -3.93 13.66
C PRO A 62 -4.59 -5.05 14.42
N VAL A 63 -5.27 -4.74 15.53
CA VAL A 63 -6.02 -5.73 16.31
C VAL A 63 -7.36 -6.00 15.64
N THR A 64 -8.11 -4.95 15.28
CA THR A 64 -9.41 -5.12 14.61
C THR A 64 -9.27 -5.22 13.08
N LYS A 65 -8.20 -4.65 12.52
CA LYS A 65 -7.90 -4.65 11.08
C LYS A 65 -6.50 -5.26 10.87
N PRO A 66 -6.36 -6.59 10.84
CA PRO A 66 -5.04 -7.26 10.75
C PRO A 66 -4.29 -7.00 9.45
N LEU A 67 -4.93 -6.40 8.44
CA LEU A 67 -4.34 -5.98 7.17
C LEU A 67 -4.40 -4.45 6.98
N TRP A 68 -4.46 -3.69 8.08
CA TRP A 68 -4.56 -2.24 8.03
C TRP A 68 -3.41 -1.64 7.19
N GLY A 69 -3.76 -0.91 6.14
CA GLY A 69 -2.79 -0.21 5.29
C GLY A 69 -1.84 -1.12 4.51
N VAL A 70 -2.11 -2.43 4.38
CA VAL A 70 -1.26 -3.36 3.61
C VAL A 70 -1.61 -3.26 2.11
N PRO A 71 -0.67 -2.88 1.23
CA PRO A 71 -0.92 -2.87 -0.21
C PRO A 71 -0.99 -4.29 -0.76
N PHE A 72 -1.89 -4.51 -1.72
CA PHE A 72 -2.05 -5.78 -2.42
C PHE A 72 -2.50 -5.54 -3.86
N ALA A 73 -2.35 -6.56 -4.69
CA ALA A 73 -2.90 -6.60 -6.04
C ALA A 73 -4.01 -7.66 -6.08
N VAL A 74 -5.04 -7.40 -6.89
CA VAL A 74 -6.11 -8.35 -7.18
C VAL A 74 -5.94 -8.80 -8.62
N LYS A 75 -6.08 -10.10 -8.85
CA LYS A 75 -6.09 -10.62 -10.22
C LYS A 75 -7.38 -10.16 -10.89
N ASP A 76 -7.28 -9.69 -12.13
CA ASP A 76 -8.38 -9.09 -12.93
C ASP A 76 -9.48 -10.10 -13.36
N ASN A 77 -9.62 -11.20 -12.62
CA ASN A 77 -10.69 -12.18 -12.74
C ASN A 77 -11.45 -12.37 -11.41
N ILE A 78 -11.24 -11.47 -10.45
CA ILE A 78 -11.85 -11.45 -9.12
C ILE A 78 -12.54 -10.10 -8.97
N ASP A 79 -13.85 -10.15 -8.70
CA ASP A 79 -14.67 -8.99 -8.27
C ASP A 79 -14.66 -8.86 -6.73
#